data_AF-A0A7C1I3L7-F1
#
_entry.id   AF-A0A7C1I3L7-F1
#
_cell.length_a   1.000
_cell.length_b   1.000
_cell.length_c   1.000
_cell.angle_alpha   90.00
_cell.angle_beta   90.00
_cell.angle_gamma   90.00
#
_symmetry.space_group_name_H-M   'P 1'
#
loop_
_entity.id
_entity.type
_entity.pdbx_description
1 polymer ?
#
loop_
_entity_poly.entity_id
_entity_poly.type
_entity_poly.pdbx_seq_one_letter_code
_entity_poly.pdbx_strand_id
1 'polypeptide(L)' 'MFQRSVYLNHPGRVLTRDVLLNHVWSYNCFVTPRSVDRCITTLRNKIEPDPHNPQYLLTVRNFGYKFDLHDE' A
#
# COMPACT_ATOMS: atom_id res chain seq x y z
N MET A 1 9.48 4.83 15.30
CA MET A 1 9.72 5.84 14.26
C MET A 1 9.23 5.24 12.94
N PHE A 2 7.97 5.48 12.59
CA PHE A 2 7.36 4.94 11.37
C PHE A 2 8.07 5.55 10.16
N GLN A 3 8.77 4.73 9.39
CA GLN A 3 9.52 5.19 8.22
C GLN A 3 8.51 5.50 7.10
N ARG A 4 8.03 6.74 7.09
CA ARG A 4 7.10 7.36 6.13
C ARG A 4 7.61 7.39 4.67
N SER A 5 8.78 6.82 4.35
CA SER A 5 9.53 7.21 3.15
C SER A 5 9.34 6.34 1.91
N VAL A 6 8.61 5.22 1.95
CA VAL A 6 8.52 4.33 0.76
C VAL A 6 7.44 4.77 -0.21
N TYR A 7 6.31 5.28 0.28
CA TYR A 7 5.18 5.65 -0.59
C TYR A 7 5.41 6.95 -1.40
N LEU A 8 6.33 7.82 -0.96
CA LEU A 8 6.49 9.16 -1.54
C LEU A 8 7.61 9.29 -2.58
N ASN A 9 8.52 8.31 -2.71
CA ASN A 9 9.70 8.45 -3.59
C ASN A 9 9.49 7.95 -5.03
N HIS A 10 8.41 7.22 -5.32
CA HIS A 10 8.13 6.68 -6.67
C HIS A 10 6.63 6.68 -7.01
N PRO A 11 6.02 7.86 -7.23
CA PRO A 11 4.63 7.94 -7.69
C PRO A 11 4.45 7.13 -8.99
N GLY A 12 3.40 6.31 -9.06
CA GLY A 12 3.02 5.59 -10.27
C GLY A 12 3.60 4.18 -10.48
N ARG A 13 4.52 3.68 -9.65
CA ARG A 13 4.99 2.29 -9.76
C ARG A 13 4.08 1.31 -9.03
N VAL A 14 3.81 0.18 -9.69
CA VAL A 14 3.11 -0.96 -9.07
C VAL A 14 4.07 -1.65 -8.12
N LEU A 15 3.71 -1.69 -6.83
CA LEU A 15 4.43 -2.47 -5.83
C LEU A 15 3.74 -3.83 -5.67
N THR A 16 4.51 -4.90 -5.81
CA THR A 16 4.00 -6.24 -5.57
C THR A 16 3.80 -6.47 -4.08
N ARG A 17 2.97 -7.46 -3.73
CA ARG A 17 2.72 -7.81 -2.32
C ARG A 17 4.00 -8.20 -1.60
N ASP A 18 4.89 -8.95 -2.24
CA ASP A 18 6.19 -9.34 -1.69
C ASP A 18 7.11 -8.15 -1.42
N VAL A 19 7.11 -7.15 -2.30
CA VAL A 19 7.87 -5.91 -2.09
C VAL A 19 7.31 -5.13 -0.92
N LEU A 20 5.97 -5.01 -0.82
CA LEU A 20 5.32 -4.35 0.31
C LEU A 20 5.58 -5.08 1.64
N LEU A 21 5.58 -6.41 1.63
CA LEU A 21 5.93 -7.24 2.78
C LEU A 21 7.34 -6.93 3.28
N ASN A 22 8.33 -7.02 2.38
CA ASN A 22 9.75 -6.85 2.71
C ASN A 22 10.10 -5.42 3.14
N HIS A 23 9.40 -4.40 2.62
CA HIS A 23 9.70 -3.00 2.94
C HIS A 23 9.04 -2.49 4.22
N VAL A 24 7.86 -3.01 4.58
CA VAL A 24 7.10 -2.53 5.74
C VAL A 24 7.41 -3.32 7.00
N TRP A 25 7.77 -4.60 6.86
CA TRP A 25 8.07 -5.48 7.98
C TRP A 25 9.49 -6.03 7.86
N SER A 26 10.42 -5.51 8.67
CA SER A 26 11.65 -6.23 9.00
C SER A 26 11.28 -7.57 9.64
N TYR A 27 12.08 -8.61 9.35
CA TYR A 27 12.01 -10.06 9.64
C TYR A 27 11.34 -10.60 10.92
N ASN A 28 10.80 -9.77 11.82
CA ASN A 28 10.17 -10.15 13.09
C ASN A 28 8.63 -10.10 13.10
N CYS A 29 7.96 -10.02 11.96
CA CYS A 29 6.50 -10.15 11.88
C CYS A 29 6.13 -11.28 10.91
N PHE A 30 5.33 -12.24 11.37
CA PHE A 30 4.70 -13.23 10.49
C PHE A 30 3.62 -12.51 9.66
N VAL A 31 4.03 -11.93 8.55
CA VAL A 31 3.13 -11.29 7.60
C VAL A 31 2.96 -12.14 6.36
N THR A 32 1.70 -12.40 6.03
CA THR A 32 1.29 -13.10 4.82
C THR A 32 0.78 -12.08 3.80
N PRO A 33 0.58 -12.45 2.52
CA PRO A 33 -0.11 -11.61 1.56
C PRO A 33 -1.47 -11.08 2.07
N ARG A 34 -2.18 -11.86 2.89
CA ARG A 34 -3.43 -11.43 3.55
C ARG A 34 -3.23 -10.33 4.59
N SER A 35 -2.08 -10.32 5.26
CA SER A 35 -1.72 -9.25 6.19
C SER A 35 -1.51 -7.93 5.44
N VAL A 36 -0.91 -7.98 4.23
CA VAL A 36 -0.83 -6.81 3.34
C VAL A 36 -2.22 -6.31 2.98
N ASP A 37 -3.09 -7.18 2.51
CA ASP A 37 -4.46 -6.80 2.12
C ASP A 37 -5.19 -6.09 3.28
N ARG A 38 -5.05 -6.58 4.54
CA ARG A 38 -5.62 -5.92 5.73
C ARG A 38 -5.02 -4.54 5.99
N CYS A 39 -3.71 -4.39 5.83
CA CYS A 39 -3.05 -3.10 5.97
C CYS A 39 -3.49 -2.11 4.88
N ILE A 40 -3.65 -2.56 3.64
CA ILE A 40 -4.19 -1.75 2.55
C ILE A 40 -5.60 -1.28 2.88
N THR A 41 -6.49 -2.17 3.34
CA THR A 41 -7.84 -1.79 3.77
C THR A 41 -7.82 -0.75 4.88
N THR A 42 -6.93 -0.93 5.88
CA THR A 42 -6.78 0.01 6.99
C THR A 42 -6.24 1.36 6.52
N LEU A 43 -5.32 1.38 5.56
CA LEU A 43 -4.78 2.60 4.98
C LEU A 43 -5.83 3.34 4.17
N ARG A 44 -6.61 2.65 3.32
CA ARG A 44 -7.69 3.26 2.55
C ARG A 44 -8.70 3.96 3.43
N ASN A 45 -9.13 3.32 4.52
CA ASN A 45 -10.04 3.92 5.50
C ASN A 45 -9.50 5.21 6.16
N LYS A 46 -8.19 5.47 6.09
CA LYS A 46 -7.57 6.66 6.70
C LYS A 46 -7.27 7.77 5.69
N ILE A 47 -7.03 7.43 4.43
CA ILE A 47 -6.51 8.37 3.42
C ILE A 47 -7.47 8.59 2.26
N GLU A 48 -8.36 7.64 1.97
CA GLU A 48 -9.31 7.76 0.86
C GLU A 48 -10.57 8.51 1.33
N PRO A 49 -11.15 9.38 0.49
CA PRO A 49 -12.49 9.92 0.73
C PRO A 49 -13.56 8.84 0.74
N ASP A 50 -13.44 7.85 -0.16
CA ASP A 50 -14.26 6.65 -0.21
C ASP A 50 -13.37 5.39 -0.36
N PRO A 51 -13.25 4.55 0.69
CA PRO A 51 -12.45 3.32 0.64
C PRO A 51 -12.92 2.29 -0.39
N HIS A 52 -14.18 2.33 -0.80
CA HIS A 52 -14.75 1.44 -1.82
C HIS A 52 -14.42 1.90 -3.24
N ASN A 53 -14.17 3.19 -3.43
CA ASN A 53 -13.72 3.80 -4.67
C ASN A 53 -12.37 4.52 -4.47
N PRO A 54 -11.28 3.77 -4.23
CA PRO A 54 -9.98 4.35 -3.88
C PRO A 54 -9.39 5.13 -5.04
N GLN A 55 -8.88 6.33 -4.75
CA GLN A 55 -8.23 7.23 -5.71
C GLN A 55 -6.71 7.23 -5.52
N TYR A 56 -6.23 7.10 -4.27
CA TYR A 56 -4.81 7.18 -3.95
C TYR A 56 -4.11 5.83 -3.94
N LEU A 57 -4.74 4.77 -3.43
CA LEU A 57 -4.15 3.45 -3.29
C LEU A 57 -4.91 2.44 -4.13
N LEU A 58 -4.48 2.25 -5.37
CA LEU A 58 -5.17 1.45 -6.38
C LEU A 58 -4.76 -0.03 -6.32
N THR A 59 -5.74 -0.92 -6.53
CA THR A 59 -5.44 -2.36 -6.69
C THR A 59 -5.09 -2.65 -8.14
N VAL A 60 -3.90 -3.20 -8.38
CA VAL A 60 -3.52 -3.79 -9.67
C VAL A 60 -3.72 -5.29 -9.57
N ARG A 61 -4.82 -5.78 -10.15
CA ARG A 61 -5.21 -7.21 -10.07
C ARG A 61 -4.05 -8.11 -10.46
N ASN A 62 -3.82 -9.17 -9.69
CA ASN A 62 -2.74 -10.15 -9.86
C ASN A 62 -1.30 -9.63 -9.66
N PHE A 63 -1.10 -8.31 -9.49
CA PHE A 63 0.23 -7.74 -9.30
C PHE A 63 0.43 -7.19 -7.89
N GLY A 64 -0.47 -6.34 -7.39
CA GLY A 64 -0.30 -5.68 -6.11
C GLY A 64 -1.04 -4.36 -6.01
N TYR A 65 -0.36 -3.34 -5.53
CA TYR A 65 -0.94 -2.03 -5.26
C TYR A 65 -0.09 -0.91 -5.86
N LYS A 66 -0.75 0.13 -6.35
CA LYS A 66 -0.11 1.34 -6.87
C LYS A 66 -0.56 2.51 -6.00
N PHE A 67 0.39 3.36 -5.61
CA PHE A 67 0.08 4.63 -5.00
C PHE A 67 0.09 5.71 -6.08
N ASP A 68 -1.02 6.43 -6.19
CA ASP A 68 -1.22 7.55 -7.09
C ASP A 68 -1.50 8.80 -6.27
N LEU A 69 -0.68 9.83 -6.45
CA LEU A 69 -0.88 11.13 -5.84
C LEU A 69 -1.54 12.01 -6.89
N HIS A 70 -2.83 11.78 -7.13
CA HIS A 70 -3.64 12.77 -7.85
C HIS A 70 -4.01 13.86 -6.83
N ASP A 71 -3.15 14.88 -6.73
CA ASP A 71 -3.51 16.19 -6.17
C ASP A 71 -4.30 16.93 -7.26
N GLU A 72 -5.62 17.06 -7.09
CA GLU A 72 -6.40 18.18 -7.64
C GLU A 72 -6.67 19.19 -6.52
#